data_AF-A0A1N7ATV0-F1
#
_entry.id   AF-A0A1N7ATV0-F1
#
_cell.length_a   1.000
_cell.length_b   1.000
_cell.length_c   1.000
_cell.angle_alpha   90.00
_cell.angle_beta   90.00
_cell.angle_gamma   90.00
#
_symmetry.space_group_name_H-M   'P 1'
#
loop_
_entity.id
_entity.type
_entity.pdbx_description
1 polymer ?
#
loop_
_entity_poly.entity_id
_entity_poly.type
_entity_poly.pdbx_seq_one_letter_code
_entity_poly.pdbx_strand_id
1 'polypeptide(L)'
;MWEFDDVQAFLKAASLHCWYSAFYLAVTTGMRRGQILGLRWKDVDLEKGILYVRQTLKDGKQFLTGAKTASGVSPMRRWRS
;
A
#
# COMPACT_ATOMS: atom_id res chain seq x y z
N MET A 1 -8.90 -17.24 8.06
CA MET A 1 -8.83 -16.81 6.64
C MET A 1 -9.80 -15.65 6.53
N TRP A 2 -9.41 -14.49 5.99
CA TRP A 2 -10.35 -13.37 5.83
C TRP A 2 -11.18 -13.60 4.57
N GLU A 3 -12.50 -13.58 4.69
CA GLU A 3 -13.39 -13.66 3.53
C GLU A 3 -13.53 -12.28 2.86
N PHE A 4 -13.94 -12.25 1.60
CA PHE A 4 -14.08 -10.99 0.84
C PHE A 4 -15.02 -9.99 1.54
N ASP A 5 -16.09 -10.49 2.15
CA ASP A 5 -17.05 -9.68 2.91
C ASP A 5 -16.45 -9.03 4.16
N ASP A 6 -15.51 -9.71 4.84
CA ASP A 6 -14.81 -9.15 6.00
C ASP A 6 -13.92 -7.97 5.59
N VAL A 7 -13.26 -8.09 4.44
CA VAL A 7 -12.41 -7.02 3.88
C VAL A 7 -13.26 -5.83 3.44
N GLN A 8 -14.41 -6.07 2.82
CA GLN A 8 -15.36 -5.02 2.44
C GLN A 8 -15.92 -4.30 3.67
N ALA A 9 -16.34 -5.04 4.70
CA ALA A 9 -16.84 -4.46 5.94
C ALA A 9 -15.76 -3.62 6.65
N PHE A 10 -14.52 -4.12 6.68
CA PHE A 10 -13.38 -3.40 7.25
C PHE A 10 -13.06 -2.11 6.48
N LEU A 11 -12.98 -2.16 5.14
CA LEU A 11 -12.74 -0.98 4.32
C LEU A 11 -13.88 0.04 4.44
N LYS A 12 -15.13 -0.43 4.55
CA LYS A 12 -16.29 0.43 4.78
C LYS A 12 -16.21 1.14 6.13
N ALA A 13 -15.84 0.43 7.20
CA ALA A 13 -15.60 1.04 8.51
C ALA A 13 -14.42 2.03 8.49
N ALA A 14 -13.34 1.69 7.77
CA ALA A 14 -12.15 2.53 7.65
C ALA A 14 -12.35 3.77 6.75
N SER A 15 -13.39 3.80 5.91
CA SER A 15 -13.66 4.89 4.95
C SER A 15 -13.85 6.27 5.60
N LEU A 16 -14.24 6.30 6.87
CA LEU A 16 -14.40 7.53 7.65
C LEU A 16 -13.09 8.02 8.29
N HIS A 17 -11.99 7.27 8.18
CA HIS A 17 -10.70 7.62 8.76
C HIS A 17 -9.72 8.13 7.70
N CYS A 18 -8.87 9.08 8.09
CA CYS A 18 -7.76 9.57 7.25
C CYS A 18 -6.73 8.48 6.86
N TRP A 19 -6.82 7.29 7.45
CA TRP A 19 -5.96 6.14 7.19
C TRP A 19 -6.58 5.19 6.15
N TYR A 20 -7.76 5.50 5.60
CA TYR A 20 -8.42 4.70 4.58
C TYR A 20 -7.50 4.40 3.39
N SER A 21 -6.79 5.40 2.88
CA SER A 21 -5.84 5.25 1.78
C SER A 21 -4.72 4.26 2.12
N ALA A 22 -4.22 4.27 3.36
CA ALA A 22 -3.22 3.33 3.82
C ALA A 22 -3.76 1.88 3.86
N PHE A 23 -4.95 1.67 4.42
CA PHE A 23 -5.58 0.34 4.45
C PHE A 23 -5.94 -0.17 3.05
N TYR A 24 -6.46 0.71 2.20
CA TYR A 24 -6.76 0.40 0.81
C TYR A 24 -5.52 -0.05 0.05
N LEU A 25 -4.40 0.66 0.20
CA LEU A 25 -3.13 0.26 -0.38
C LEU A 25 -2.64 -1.07 0.19
N ALA A 26 -2.73 -1.31 1.50
CA ALA A 26 -2.33 -2.57 2.10
C ALA A 26 -3.10 -3.77 1.51
N VAL A 27 -4.42 -3.62 1.32
CA VAL A 27 -5.29 -4.66 0.79
C VAL A 27 -5.08 -4.87 -0.72
N THR A 28 -4.94 -3.79 -1.49
CA THR A 28 -4.85 -3.88 -2.96
C THR A 28 -3.46 -4.22 -3.46
N THR A 29 -2.40 -3.77 -2.79
CA THR A 29 -1.01 -3.95 -3.23
C THR A 29 -0.25 -4.99 -2.41
N GLY A 30 -0.77 -5.40 -1.25
CA GLY A 30 -0.06 -6.28 -0.31
C GLY A 30 1.13 -5.62 0.40
N MET A 31 1.25 -4.29 0.31
CA MET A 31 2.34 -3.55 0.95
C MET A 31 2.32 -3.69 2.47
N ARG A 32 3.51 -3.79 3.07
CA ARG A 32 3.66 -3.83 4.53
C ARG A 32 3.48 -2.44 5.12
N ARG A 33 2.98 -2.34 6.36
CA ARG A 33 2.77 -1.07 7.08
C ARG A 33 3.96 -0.10 6.97
N GLY A 34 5.19 -0.59 7.11
CA GLY A 34 6.40 0.24 6.99
C GLY A 34 6.62 0.82 5.59
N GLN A 35 6.21 0.13 4.53
CA GLN A 35 6.30 0.62 3.15
C GLN A 35 5.26 1.70 2.87
N ILE A 36 4.06 1.54 3.43
CA ILE A 36 2.97 2.53 3.32
C ILE A 36 3.34 3.80 4.09
N LEU A 37 3.87 3.66 5.30
CA LEU A 37 4.33 4.79 6.11
C LEU A 37 5.62 5.44 5.56
N GLY A 38 6.42 4.70 4.80
CA GLY A 38 7.62 5.20 4.11
C GLY A 38 7.35 5.73 2.71
N LEU A 39 6.11 5.66 2.22
CA LEU A 39 5.72 6.11 0.90
C LEU A 39 5.70 7.64 0.85
N ARG A 40 6.29 8.21 -0.20
CA ARG A 40 6.26 9.66 -0.44
C ARG A 40 5.36 9.95 -1.62
N TRP A 41 4.67 11.09 -1.61
CA TRP A 41 3.79 11.50 -2.71
C TRP A 41 4.49 11.50 -4.08
N LYS A 42 5.78 11.87 -4.14
CA LYS A 42 6.59 11.82 -5.38
C LYS A 42 6.83 10.42 -5.94
N ASP A 43 6.64 9.39 -5.12
CA ASP A 43 6.81 7.99 -5.48
C ASP A 43 5.45 7.35 -5.87
N VAL A 44 4.37 8.15 -5.96
CA VAL A 44 3.02 7.73 -6.36
C VAL A 44 2.70 8.31 -7.74
N ASP A 45 2.51 7.44 -8.73
CA ASP A 45 2.04 7.80 -10.05
C ASP A 45 0.56 7.37 -10.17
N LEU A 46 -0.35 8.31 -9.88
CA LEU A 46 -1.79 8.08 -9.93
C LEU A 46 -2.31 7.91 -11.36
N GLU A 47 -1.63 8.49 -12.36
CA GLU A 47 -2.04 8.39 -13.77
C GLU A 47 -1.79 6.98 -14.30
N LYS A 48 -0.65 6.38 -13.93
CA LYS A 48 -0.30 5.01 -14.33
C LYS A 48 -0.77 3.96 -13.34
N GLY A 49 -1.27 4.36 -12.17
CA GLY A 49 -1.61 3.45 -11.07
C GLY A 49 -0.40 2.69 -10.54
N ILE A 50 0.78 3.33 -10.53
CA ILE A 50 2.05 2.72 -10.11
C ILE A 50 2.52 3.37 -8.82
N LEU A 51 2.85 2.53 -7.83
CA LEU A 51 3.49 2.96 -6.59
C LEU A 51 4.93 2.44 -6.53
N TYR A 52 5.88 3.36 -6.32
CA TYR A 52 7.30 3.03 -6.19
C TYR A 52 7.69 2.90 -4.72
N VAL A 53 7.81 1.66 -4.23
CA VAL A 53 8.26 1.42 -2.86
C VAL A 53 9.78 1.58 -2.77
N ARG A 54 10.24 2.79 -2.50
CA ARG A 54 11.69 3.12 -2.40
C ARG A 54 12.23 3.10 -0.98
N GLN A 55 11.36 3.23 0.02
CA GLN A 55 11.74 3.38 1.42
C GLN A 55 10.78 2.58 2.30
N THR A 56 11.28 2.02 3.39
CA THR A 56 10.44 1.40 4.41
C THR A 56 10.73 2.06 5.74
N LEU A 57 9.70 2.60 6.39
CA LEU A 57 9.79 3.09 7.75
C LEU A 57 9.82 1.90 8.72
N LYS A 58 10.95 1.70 9.39
CA LYS A 58 11.10 0.73 10.47
C LYS A 58 10.97 1.46 11.80
N ASP A 59 10.00 1.02 12.60
CA ASP A 59 9.82 1.42 14.00
C ASP A 59 9.60 2.93 14.25
N GLY A 60 9.08 3.66 13.25
CA GLY A 60 8.74 5.09 13.37
C GLY A 60 9.94 6.04 13.48
N LYS A 61 11.17 5.51 13.51
CA LYS A 61 12.40 6.28 13.78
C LYS A 61 13.45 6.14 12.69
N GLN A 62 13.38 5.10 11.86
CA GLN A 62 14.41 4.82 10.85
C GLN A 62 13.80 4.56 9.48
N PHE A 63 14.19 5.39 8.51
CA PHE A 63 13.94 5.10 7.11
C PHE A 63 15.01 4.14 6.61
N LEU A 64 14.63 2.90 6.33
CA LEU A 64 15.49 1.96 5.63
C LEU A 64 15.43 2.29 4.13
N THR A 65 16.41 3.05 3.66
CA THR A 65 16.73 3.16 2.23
C THR A 65 17.64 2.00 1.84
N GLY A 66 17.02 0.87 1.45
CA GLY A 66 17.76 -0.31 1.06
C GLY A 66 17.03 -1.59 1.42
N ALA A 67 16.05 -1.98 0.59
CA ALA A 67 15.59 -3.36 0.56
C ALA A 67 15.17 -3.71 -0.87
N LYS A 68 16.15 -4.25 -1.61
CA LYS A 68 16.08 -4.86 -2.95
C LYS A 68 15.70 -3.93 -4.12
N THR A 69 16.74 -3.59 -4.86
CA THR A 69 16.75 -3.46 -6.31
C THR A 69 15.84 -4.50 -7.00
N ALA A 70 15.14 -4.04 -8.05
CA ALA A 70 14.65 -4.83 -9.19
C ALA A 70 13.50 -5.86 -9.05
N SER A 71 12.67 -5.86 -7.99
CA SER A 71 11.49 -6.77 -7.96
C SER A 71 10.19 -6.17 -7.40
N GLY A 72 10.03 -4.84 -7.46
CA GLY A 72 8.91 -4.13 -6.84
C GLY A 72 7.89 -3.51 -7.79
N VAL A 73 7.77 -3.97 -9.04
CA VAL A 73 6.66 -3.52 -9.90
C VAL A 73 5.47 -4.41 -9.59
N SER A 74 4.57 -3.94 -8.73
CA SER A 74 3.27 -4.58 -8.51
C SER A 74 2.25 -3.88 -9.41
N PRO A 75 1.93 -4.42 -10.60
CA PRO A 75 0.90 -3.83 -11.43
C PRO A 75 -0.46 -4.01 -10.72
N MET A 76 -1.19 -2.91 -10.59
CA MET A 76 -2.58 -2.89 -10.14
C MET A 76 -3.40 -3.88 -11.00
N ARG A 77 -3.62 -5.11 -10.52
CA ARG A 77 -4.40 -6.12 -11.24
C ARG A 77 -5.87 -5.70 -11.25
N ARG A 78 -6.31 -5.18 -12.39
CA ARG A 78 -7.72 -4.99 -12.73
C ARG A 78 -8.39 -6.37 -12.85
N TRP A 79 -9.28 -6.70 -11.92
CA TRP A 79 -10.16 -7.85 -12.06
C TRP A 79 -11.06 -7.63 -13.28
N ARG A 80 -10.89 -8.47 -14.31
CA ARG A 80 -11.85 -8.60 -15.40
C ARG A 80 -12.84 -9.71 -15.01
N SER A 81 -14.12 -9.37 -15.20
CA SER A 81 -15.36 -10.17 -15.23
C SER A 81 -15.26 -11.67 -15.01
#